data_AF-A0A3S3IYC1-F1
#
_entry.id   AF-A0A3S3IYC1-F1
#
_cell.length_a   1.000
_cell.length_b   1.000
_cell.length_c   1.000
_cell.angle_alpha   90.00
_cell.angle_beta   90.00
_cell.angle_gamma   90.00
#
_symmetry.space_group_name_H-M   'P 1'
#
loop_
_entity.id
_entity.type
_entity.pdbx_description
1 polymer ?
#
loop_
_entity_poly.entity_id
_entity_poly.type
_entity_poly.pdbx_seq_one_letter_code
_entity_poly.pdbx_strand_id
1 'polypeptide(L)' 'MQLPYPINLLGAYELEAGDVATQDGEIIGTWTLIHGALYDFTPMGDDQPILTDPFVWRLCNRIGEWLEAQEA' A
#
# COMPACT_ATOMS: atom_id res chain seq x y z
N MET A 1 -5.76 8.05 -16.99
CA MET A 1 -4.44 8.50 -16.50
C MET A 1 -3.90 7.35 -15.67
N GLN A 2 -2.64 6.97 -15.85
CA GLN A 2 -1.99 5.92 -15.04
C GLN A 2 -1.22 6.55 -13.89
N LEU A 3 -1.20 5.87 -12.75
CA LEU A 3 -0.39 6.25 -11.60
C LEU A 3 1.10 5.95 -11.86
N PRO A 4 2.03 6.61 -11.13
CA PRO A 4 3.46 6.55 -11.46
C PRO A 4 4.12 5.19 -11.20
N TYR A 5 3.58 4.37 -10.28
CA TYR A 5 4.19 3.10 -9.88
C TYR A 5 3.22 1.92 -10.06
N PRO A 6 3.72 0.67 -10.09
CA PRO A 6 2.87 -0.53 -10.06
C PRO A 6 1.93 -0.55 -8.86
N ILE A 7 2.45 -0.20 -7.67
CA ILE A 7 1.70 0.01 -6.43
C ILE A 7 2.00 1.41 -5.90
N ASN A 8 0.96 2.13 -5.51
CA ASN A 8 1.02 3.53 -5.07
C ASN A 8 0.35 3.69 -3.71
N LEU A 9 1.07 4.17 -2.71
CA LEU A 9 0.48 4.68 -1.47
C LEU A 9 0.08 6.14 -1.70
N LEU A 10 -1.22 6.40 -1.90
CA LEU A 10 -1.72 7.73 -2.24
C LEU A 10 -1.57 8.67 -1.04
N GLY A 11 -0.92 9.81 -1.24
CA GLY A 11 -0.67 10.81 -0.18
C GLY A 11 0.46 10.44 0.80
N ALA A 12 1.25 9.39 0.51
CA ALA A 12 2.42 9.06 1.32
C ALA A 12 3.35 10.27 1.46
N TYR A 13 4.01 10.40 2.62
CA TYR A 13 4.85 11.54 3.03
C TYR A 13 4.12 12.85 3.36
N GLU A 14 2.85 12.99 2.98
CA GLU A 14 2.05 14.18 3.28
C GLU A 14 0.94 13.91 4.29
N LEU A 15 0.41 12.68 4.30
CA LEU A 15 -0.67 12.23 5.17
C LEU A 15 -0.19 11.15 6.15
N GLU A 16 -1.03 10.83 7.13
CA GLU A 16 -0.82 9.71 8.06
C GLU A 16 -1.63 8.46 7.68
N ALA A 17 -2.50 8.55 6.68
CA ALA A 17 -3.22 7.41 6.12
C ALA A 17 -3.71 7.74 4.70
N GLY A 18 -3.98 6.71 3.92
CA GLY A 18 -4.54 6.87 2.58
C GLY A 18 -4.82 5.53 1.90
N ASP A 19 -5.24 5.61 0.64
CA ASP A 19 -5.53 4.43 -0.16
C ASP A 19 -4.24 3.86 -0.79
N VAL A 20 -4.25 2.55 -1.02
CA VAL A 20 -3.26 1.85 -1.84
C VAL A 20 -3.88 1.49 -3.18
N ALA A 21 -3.26 1.96 -4.25
CA ALA A 21 -3.77 1.79 -5.60
C ALA A 21 -2.75 1.14 -6.54
N THR A 22 -3.22 0.27 -7.42
CA THR A 22 -2.46 -0.26 -8.57
C THR A 22 -2.19 0.85 -9.60
N GLN A 23 -1.37 0.56 -10.61
CA GLN A 23 -1.02 1.53 -11.66
C GLN A 23 -2.23 2.03 -12.47
N ASP A 24 -3.24 1.19 -12.68
CA ASP A 24 -4.48 1.52 -13.38
C ASP A 24 -5.51 2.21 -12.49
N GLY A 25 -5.22 2.34 -11.19
CA GLY A 25 -6.03 3.09 -10.23
C GLY A 25 -7.05 2.24 -9.48
N GLU A 26 -6.97 0.90 -9.55
CA GLU A 26 -7.75 0.02 -8.69
C GLU A 26 -7.28 0.15 -7.24
N ILE A 27 -8.22 0.32 -6.31
CA ILE A 27 -7.92 0.39 -4.88
C ILE A 27 -7.90 -1.02 -4.30
N ILE A 28 -6.74 -1.43 -3.80
CA ILE A 28 -6.49 -2.79 -3.28
C ILE A 28 -6.37 -2.83 -1.75
N GLY A 29 -6.45 -1.68 -1.09
CA GLY A 29 -6.41 -1.57 0.37
C GLY A 29 -6.09 -0.15 0.84
N THR A 30 -5.69 -0.05 2.09
CA THR A 30 -5.31 1.21 2.74
C THR A 30 -3.93 1.11 3.37
N TRP A 31 -3.31 2.26 3.60
CA TRP A 31 -2.08 2.36 4.37
C TRP A 31 -2.25 3.33 5.54
N THR A 32 -1.46 3.14 6.60
CA THR A 32 -1.43 4.03 7.78
C THR A 32 0.00 4.21 8.28
N LEU A 33 0.36 5.42 8.68
CA LEU A 33 1.63 5.78 9.30
C LEU A 33 1.54 5.55 10.81
N ILE A 34 2.22 4.53 11.29
CA ILE A 34 2.30 4.15 12.69
C ILE A 34 3.52 4.80 13.35
N HIS A 35 3.27 5.50 14.45
CA HIS A 35 4.29 6.20 15.26
C HIS A 35 5.20 7.13 14.45
N GLY A 36 4.71 7.68 13.34
CA GLY A 36 5.47 8.58 12.47
C GLY A 36 6.65 7.94 11.73
N ALA A 37 6.76 6.60 11.72
CA ALA A 37 7.96 5.91 11.23
C ALA A 37 7.70 4.65 10.40
N LEU A 38 6.55 3.98 10.59
CA LEU A 38 6.23 2.71 9.93
C LEU A 38 4.99 2.85 9.09
N TYR A 39 4.99 2.29 7.88
CA TYR A 39 3.80 2.22 7.04
C TYR A 39 3.22 0.82 7.16
N ASP A 40 1.97 0.74 7.61
CA ASP A 40 1.16 -0.46 7.60
C ASP A 40 0.33 -0.50 6.32
N PHE A 41 0.11 -1.69 5.79
CA PHE A 41 -0.82 -1.98 4.71
C PHE A 41 -1.89 -2.96 5.16
N THR A 42 -3.15 -2.58 4.94
CA THR A 42 -4.34 -3.37 5.20
C THR A 42 -5.07 -3.62 3.87
N PRO A 43 -5.23 -4.88 3.44
CA PRO A 43 -5.94 -5.24 2.22
C PRO A 43 -7.40 -4.80 2.23
N MET A 44 -7.95 -4.60 1.04
CA MET A 44 -9.38 -4.34 0.90
C MET A 44 -10.20 -5.50 1.47
N GLY A 45 -11.08 -5.21 2.43
CA GLY A 45 -11.94 -6.19 3.08
C GLY A 45 -11.35 -6.85 4.33
N ASP A 46 -10.10 -6.54 4.69
CA ASP A 46 -9.49 -6.96 5.95
C ASP A 46 -9.52 -5.83 6.99
N ASP A 47 -9.56 -6.21 8.28
CA ASP A 47 -9.58 -5.27 9.41
C ASP A 47 -8.20 -5.06 10.05
N GLN A 48 -7.17 -5.79 9.62
CA GLN A 48 -5.83 -5.80 10.24
C GLN A 48 -4.74 -5.68 9.18
N PRO A 49 -3.63 -4.97 9.50
CA PRO A 49 -2.52 -4.85 8.58
C PRO A 49 -1.77 -6.18 8.45
N ILE A 50 -1.39 -6.52 7.22
CA ILE A 50 -0.65 -7.77 6.92
C ILE A 50 0.82 -7.51 6.56
N LEU A 51 1.15 -6.28 6.19
CA LEU A 51 2.51 -5.85 5.84
C LEU A 51 2.82 -4.54 6.54
N THR A 52 4.02 -4.47 7.11
CA THR A 52 4.58 -3.25 7.72
C THR A 52 6.00 -3.05 7.23
N ASP A 53 6.36 -1.83 6.84
CA ASP A 53 7.74 -1.47 6.51
C ASP A 53 8.01 0.03 6.77
N PRO A 54 9.21 0.42 7.27
CA PRO A 54 9.60 1.83 7.36
C PRO A 54 9.81 2.49 5.99
N PHE A 55 10.05 1.71 4.94
CA PHE A 55 10.36 2.24 3.62
C PHE A 55 9.20 2.01 2.64
N VAL A 56 8.57 3.09 2.18
CA VAL A 56 7.45 3.05 1.22
C VAL A 56 7.79 2.22 -0.02
N TRP A 57 8.97 2.40 -0.60
CA TRP A 57 9.37 1.64 -1.80
C TRP A 57 9.42 0.13 -1.56
N ARG A 58 9.88 -0.29 -0.37
CA ARG A 58 9.96 -1.71 -0.01
C ARG A 58 8.58 -2.27 0.31
N LEU A 59 7.74 -1.47 0.96
CA LEU A 59 6.34 -1.82 1.20
C LEU A 59 5.58 -2.01 -0.12
N CYS A 60 5.69 -1.07 -1.07
CA CYS A 60 5.10 -1.19 -2.40
C CYS A 60 5.51 -2.49 -3.11
N ASN A 61 6.80 -2.85 -3.07
CA ASN A 61 7.27 -4.10 -3.67
C ASN A 61 6.62 -5.33 -3.01
N ARG A 62 6.55 -5.36 -1.68
CA ARG A 62 5.92 -6.48 -0.93
C ARG A 62 4.42 -6.57 -1.18
N ILE A 63 3.73 -5.45 -1.34
CA ILE A 63 2.31 -5.41 -1.72
C ILE A 63 2.14 -5.98 -3.14
N GLY A 64 3.03 -5.63 -4.07
CA GLY A 64 3.02 -6.20 -5.42
C GLY A 64 3.19 -7.72 -5.41
N GLU A 65 4.19 -8.23 -4.68
CA GLU A 65 4.40 -9.68 -4.49
C GLU A 65 3.18 -10.37 -3.86
N TRP A 66 2.56 -9.72 -2.86
CA TRP A 66 1.35 -10.23 -2.23
C TRP A 66 0.17 -10.28 -3.22
N LEU A 67 -0.03 -9.23 -4.02
CA LEU A 67 -1.12 -9.14 -5.00
C LEU A 67 -0.97 -10.21 -6.09
N GLU A 68 0.24 -10.36 -6.64
CA GLU A 68 0.56 -11.42 -7.61
C GLU A 68 0.25 -12.83 -7.05
N ALA A 69 0.48 -13.05 -5.76
CA ALA A 69 0.18 -14.32 -5.10
C ALA A 69 -1.32 -14.58 -4.86
N GLN A 70 -2.17 -13.55 -4.88
CA GLN A 70 -3.64 -13.72 -4.80
C GLN A 70 -4.27 -14.08 -6.15
N GLU A 71 -3.62 -13.71 -7.25
CA GLU A 71 -4.10 -13.94 -8.62
C GLU A 71 -3.64 -15.28 -9.23
N ALA A 72 -2.75 -16.00 -8.56
CA ALA A 72 -2.18 -17.28 -8.98
C ALA A 72 -3.01 -18.50 -8.53
#